data_AF-A0A3B9BH68-F1
#
_entry.id   AF-A0A3B9BH68-F1
#
_cell.length_a   1.000
_cell.length_b   1.000
_cell.length_c   1.000
_cell.angle_alpha   90.00
_cell.angle_beta   90.00
_cell.angle_gamma   90.00
#
_symmetry.space_group_name_H-M   'P 1'
#
loop_
_entity.id
_entity.type
_entity.pdbx_description
1 polymer ?
#
loop_
_entity_poly.entity_id
_entity_poly.type
_entity_poly.pdbx_seq_one_letter_code
_entity_poly.pdbx_strand_id
1 'polypeptide(L)' 'MEEEKVILFILLISSISIHEWAHAWVADKLGDPLPRQQGRVTLDPRSHIDPIGTLLI' A
#
# COMPACT_ATOMS: atom_id res chain seq x y z
N MET A 1 -0.69 19.61 -18.75
CA MET A 1 0.47 19.70 -17.84
C MET A 1 0.10 19.50 -16.38
N GLU A 2 -0.74 20.33 -15.75
CA GLU A 2 -1.10 20.12 -14.32
C GLU A 2 -2.10 18.96 -14.11
N GLU A 3 -3.09 18.81 -14.99
CA GLU A 3 -4.06 17.71 -14.92
C GLU A 3 -3.40 16.33 -15.08
N GLU A 4 -2.43 16.21 -15.98
CA GLU A 4 -1.66 14.98 -16.20
C GLU A 4 -0.87 14.58 -14.95
N LYS A 5 -0.32 15.55 -14.20
CA LYS A 5 0.38 15.30 -12.94
C LYS A 5 -0.56 14.81 -11.86
N VAL A 6 -1.77 15.39 -11.76
CA VAL A 6 -2.79 14.94 -10.80
C VAL A 6 -3.20 13.50 -11.10
N ILE A 7 -3.45 13.19 -12.38
CA ILE A 7 -3.77 11.82 -12.81
C ILE A 7 -2.62 10.87 -12.47
N LEU A 8 -1.39 11.22 -12.81
CA LEU A 8 -0.20 10.40 -12.51
C LEU A 8 -0.04 10.18 -11.01
N PHE A 9 -0.27 11.20 -10.18
CA PHE A 9 -0.19 11.10 -8.73
C PHE A 9 -1.24 10.15 -8.17
N ILE A 10 -2.49 10.23 -8.65
CA ILE A 10 -3.55 9.30 -8.25
C ILE A 10 -3.19 7.85 -8.64
N LEU A 11 -2.67 7.65 -9.85
CA LEU A 11 -2.22 6.34 -10.32
C LEU A 11 -1.06 5.80 -9.46
N LEU A 12 -0.09 6.64 -9.11
CA LEU A 12 1.04 6.26 -8.28
C LEU A 12 0.59 5.80 -6.89
N ILE A 13 -0.24 6.60 -6.21
CA ILE A 13 -0.77 6.24 -4.88
C ILE A 13 -1.59 4.96 -4.94
N SER A 14 -2.43 4.81 -5.97
CA SER A 14 -3.23 3.60 -6.17
C SER A 14 -2.35 2.36 -6.42
N SER A 15 -1.31 2.51 -7.25
CA SER A 15 -0.38 1.44 -7.59
C SER A 15 0.39 0.95 -6.35
N ILE A 16 0.94 1.87 -5.56
CA ILE A 16 1.66 1.53 -4.32
C ILE A 16 0.71 0.90 -3.30
N SER A 17 -0.50 1.42 -3.16
CA SER A 17 -1.50 0.85 -2.25
C SER A 17 -1.85 -0.59 -2.59
N ILE A 18 -2.01 -0.90 -3.89
CA ILE A 18 -2.28 -2.27 -4.35
C ILE A 18 -1.05 -3.16 -4.16
N HIS A 19 0.16 -2.65 -4.41
CA HIS A 19 1.42 -3.38 -4.24
C HIS A 19 1.63 -3.81 -2.78
N GLU A 20 1.54 -2.87 -1.84
CA GLU A 20 1.70 -3.14 -0.40
C GLU A 20 0.57 -4.00 0.17
N TRP A 21 -0.67 -3.75 -0.28
CA TRP A 21 -1.79 -4.62 0.06
C TRP A 21 -1.57 -6.06 -0.41
N ALA A 22 -1.00 -6.27 -1.61
CA ALA A 22 -0.74 -7.61 -2.12
C ALA A 22 0.27 -8.37 -1.25
N HIS A 23 1.35 -7.70 -0.80
CA HIS A 23 2.29 -8.28 0.17
C HIS A 23 1.58 -8.66 1.48
N ALA A 24 0.83 -7.72 2.05
CA ALA A 24 0.07 -7.94 3.29
C ALA A 24 -0.94 -9.08 3.15
N TRP A 25 -1.64 -9.16 2.02
CA TRP A 25 -2.64 -10.19 1.73
C TRP A 25 -2.00 -11.57 1.55
N VAL A 26 -0.90 -11.68 0.79
CA VAL A 26 -0.19 -12.96 0.61
C VAL A 26 0.37 -13.44 1.94
N ALA A 27 1.01 -12.58 2.74
CA ALA A 27 1.53 -12.94 4.05
C ALA A 27 0.43 -13.43 4.99
N ASP A 28 -0.70 -12.71 5.06
CA ASP A 28 -1.87 -13.12 5.84
C ASP A 28 -2.45 -14.46 5.37
N LYS A 29 -2.53 -14.69 4.06
CA LYS A 29 -2.98 -15.96 3.49
C LYS A 29 -2.03 -17.12 3.74
N LEU A 30 -0.74 -16.86 3.82
CA LEU A 30 0.29 -17.86 4.15
C LEU A 30 0.45 -18.08 5.66
N GLY A 31 -0.36 -17.40 6.49
CA GLY A 31 -0.47 -17.66 7.91
C GLY A 31 0.29 -16.69 8.81
N ASP A 32 0.88 -15.61 8.28
CA ASP A 32 1.39 -14.51 9.10
C ASP A 32 0.24 -13.62 9.59
N PRO A 33 -0.11 -13.62 10.90
CA PRO A 33 -1.23 -12.83 11.40
C PRO A 33 -0.91 -11.33 11.48
N LEU A 34 0.36 -10.92 11.40
CA LEU A 34 0.80 -9.56 11.70
C LEU A 34 0.19 -8.50 10.78
N PRO A 35 0.17 -8.65 9.43
CA PRO A 35 -0.39 -7.62 8.55
C PRO A 35 -1.87 -7.36 8.84
N ARG A 36 -2.65 -8.38 9.18
CA ARG A 36 -4.06 -8.23 9.56
C ARG A 36 -4.22 -7.55 10.91
N GLN A 37 -3.41 -7.92 11.90
CA GLN A 37 -3.42 -7.28 13.22
C GLN A 37 -3.06 -5.80 13.16
N GLN A 38 -2.16 -5.42 12.25
CA GLN A 38 -1.78 -4.03 12.02
C GLN A 38 -2.76 -3.26 11.12
N GLY A 39 -3.84 -3.91 10.66
CA GLY A 39 -4.81 -3.28 9.76
C GLY A 39 -4.28 -2.99 8.35
N ARG A 40 -3.22 -3.70 7.91
CA ARG A 40 -2.57 -3.53 6.60
C ARG A 40 -3.20 -4.37 5.49
N VAL A 41 -4.10 -5.31 5.79
CA VAL A 41 -4.89 -6.04 4.78
C VAL A 41 -6.08 -5.18 4.32
N THR A 42 -5.79 -4.02 3.75
CA THR A 42 -6.76 -3.04 3.23
C THR A 42 -6.19 -2.32 1.99
N LEU A 43 -7.05 -1.80 1.13
CA LEU A 43 -6.63 -0.95 0.00
C LEU A 43 -6.55 0.54 0.36
N ASP A 44 -6.78 0.90 1.63
CA ASP A 44 -6.64 2.27 2.09
C ASP A 44 -5.15 2.69 2.05
N PRO A 45 -4.76 3.68 1.22
CA PRO A 45 -3.37 4.12 1.11
C PRO A 45 -2.77 4.51 2.46
N ARG A 46 -3.58 5.05 3.37
CA ARG A 46 -3.13 5.56 4.68
C ARG A 46 -2.58 4.45 5.58
N SER A 47 -3.06 3.22 5.40
CA SER A 47 -2.61 2.05 6.16
C SER A 47 -1.24 1.53 5.73
N HIS A 48 -0.73 2.00 4.59
CA HIS A 48 0.54 1.58 4.00
C HIS A 48 1.63 2.66 4.10
N ILE A 49 1.30 3.83 4.64
CA ILE A 49 2.27 4.91 4.87
C ILE A 49 3.03 4.61 6.15
N ASP A 50 4.29 4.20 6.00
CA ASP A 50 5.25 4.05 7.08
C ASP A 50 6.53 4.77 6.68
N PRO A 51 7.03 5.79 7.40
CA PRO A 51 8.19 6.57 6.96
C PRO A 51 9.44 5.74 6.65
N ILE A 52 9.58 4.58 7.29
CA ILE A 52 10.68 3.63 7.01
C ILE A 52 10.32 2.73 5.82
N GLY A 53 9.15 2.07 5.85
CA GLY A 53 8.68 1.24 4.74
C GLY A 53 8.56 1.98 3.41
N THR A 54 7.94 3.15 3.40
CA THR A 54 7.77 4.03 2.23
C THR A 54 9.10 4.58 1.69
N LEU A 55 10.17 4.63 2.49
CA LEU A 55 11.50 5.03 2.00
C LEU A 55 12.27 3.85 1.39
N LEU A 56 11.99 2.63 1.85
CA LEU A 56 12.68 1.40 1.43
C LEU A 56 12.03 0.70 0.24
N ILE A 57 10.84 1.16 -0.18
CA ILE A 57 10.07 0.73 -1.36
C ILE A 57 10.12 1.84 -2.42
#